data_AF-A0A2P1M5U0-F1
#
_entry.id   AF-A0A2P1M5U0-F1
#
_cell.length_a   1.000
_cell.length_b   1.000
_cell.length_c   1.000
_cell.angle_alpha   90.00
_cell.angle_beta   90.00
_cell.angle_gamma   90.00
#
_symmetry.space_group_name_H-M   'P 1'
#
loop_
_entity.id
_entity.type
_entity.pdbx_description
1 polymer ?
#
loop_
_entity_poly.entity_id
_entity_poly.type
_entity_poly.pdbx_seq_one_letter_code
_entity_poly.pdbx_strand_id
1 'polypeptide(L)'
;AQHRMVDVMVTTTGGIEEDLIKCLAPTYKGDFSLPGASLRAKGLNRIGNLLVPNDNYCKFEDWIMPILDKMLEEQSSEKVLWTPSKVIARLGKEINDENSYLYWAYKNKIPVYCPALTDGSLGDMLYFHSFRNPGLVVDIVQDVRNMDDEIVLAGLRKTGIII
;
A
#
# COMPACT_ATOMS: atom_id res chain seq x y z
N ALA A 1 13.53 -4.40 4.84
CA ALA A 1 12.66 -5.59 4.83
C ALA A 1 13.40 -6.88 4.46
N GLN A 2 14.09 -6.94 3.31
CA GLN A 2 14.75 -8.17 2.78
C GLN A 2 15.62 -8.93 3.79
N HIS A 3 16.52 -8.23 4.49
CA HIS A 3 17.44 -8.84 5.46
C HIS A 3 16.91 -8.85 6.91
N ARG A 4 15.60 -8.60 7.11
CA ARG A 4 14.93 -8.63 8.43
C ARG A 4 15.66 -7.80 9.51
N MET A 5 16.09 -6.61 9.16
CA MET A 5 16.76 -5.66 10.07
C MET A 5 15.79 -4.79 10.88
N VAL A 6 14.49 -4.92 10.62
CA VAL A 6 13.40 -4.23 11.33
C VAL A 6 12.27 -5.24 11.58
N ASP A 7 11.54 -5.05 12.67
CA ASP A 7 10.45 -5.94 13.10
C ASP A 7 9.07 -5.41 12.71
N VAL A 8 8.91 -4.09 12.60
CA VAL A 8 7.65 -3.41 12.29
C VAL A 8 7.93 -2.22 11.37
N MET A 9 7.01 -1.93 10.45
CA MET A 9 7.06 -0.72 9.61
C MET A 9 5.75 0.05 9.71
N VAL A 10 5.84 1.38 9.62
CA VAL A 10 4.69 2.29 9.55
C VAL A 10 4.93 3.26 8.41
N THR A 11 3.94 3.46 7.54
CA THR A 11 4.03 4.41 6.42
C THR A 11 2.65 4.97 6.07
N THR A 12 2.63 6.02 5.24
CA THR A 12 1.41 6.50 4.57
C THR A 12 1.11 5.69 3.32
N THR A 13 -0.10 5.85 2.78
CA THR A 13 -0.58 5.17 1.56
C THR A 13 0.35 5.36 0.38
N GLY A 14 0.86 6.58 0.18
CA GLY A 14 1.84 6.88 -0.87
C GLY A 14 3.09 5.98 -0.81
N GLY A 15 3.57 5.65 0.39
CA GLY A 15 4.71 4.72 0.54
C GLY A 15 4.40 3.29 0.14
N ILE A 16 3.12 2.88 0.24
CA ILE A 16 2.65 1.54 -0.15
C ILE A 16 2.42 1.49 -1.66
N GLU A 17 1.58 2.39 -2.18
CA GLU A 17 1.15 2.34 -3.57
C GLU A 17 2.31 2.63 -4.54
N GLU A 18 3.21 3.55 -4.21
CA GLU A 18 4.35 3.87 -5.09
C GLU A 18 5.40 2.74 -5.14
N ASP A 19 5.50 1.88 -4.10
CA ASP A 19 6.34 0.67 -4.15
C ASP A 19 5.75 -0.37 -5.12
N LEU A 20 4.44 -0.59 -5.04
CA LEU A 20 3.73 -1.50 -5.94
C LEU A 20 3.75 -0.99 -7.38
N ILE A 21 3.43 0.30 -7.59
CA ILE A 21 3.40 0.95 -8.91
C ILE A 21 4.78 0.86 -9.60
N LYS A 22 5.88 1.02 -8.85
CA LYS A 22 7.24 0.90 -9.41
C LYS A 22 7.57 -0.48 -9.96
N CYS A 23 6.92 -1.53 -9.47
CA CYS A 23 7.05 -2.87 -10.03
C CYS A 23 6.30 -3.01 -11.36
N LEU A 24 5.28 -2.18 -11.61
CA LEU A 24 4.46 -2.20 -12.82
C LEU A 24 4.98 -1.25 -13.92
N ALA A 25 5.49 -0.08 -13.51
CA ALA A 25 6.00 0.94 -14.43
C ALA A 25 6.98 1.90 -13.73
N PRO A 26 7.98 2.44 -14.45
CA PRO A 26 9.00 3.30 -13.87
C PRO A 26 8.48 4.69 -13.49
N THR A 27 9.12 5.29 -12.48
CA THR A 27 9.08 6.73 -12.18
C THR A 27 10.29 7.41 -12.82
N TYR A 28 10.10 8.62 -13.33
CA TYR A 28 11.15 9.34 -14.05
C TYR A 28 11.66 10.55 -13.28
N LYS A 29 12.92 10.92 -13.52
CA LYS A 29 13.47 12.19 -13.05
C LYS A 29 12.89 13.35 -13.86
N GLY A 30 12.46 14.39 -13.16
CA GLY A 30 12.01 15.67 -13.71
C GLY A 30 12.66 16.83 -12.97
N ASP A 31 11.91 17.92 -12.80
CA ASP A 31 12.36 19.14 -12.14
C ASP A 31 11.22 19.79 -11.35
N PHE A 32 11.55 20.45 -10.23
CA PHE A 32 10.57 21.15 -9.37
C PHE A 32 9.85 22.29 -10.10
N SER A 33 10.53 22.92 -11.05
CA SER A 33 10.05 24.10 -11.78
C SER A 33 9.09 23.78 -12.93
N LEU A 34 8.85 22.50 -13.24
CA LEU A 34 7.98 22.10 -14.34
C LEU A 34 6.54 22.62 -14.14
N PRO A 35 5.97 23.38 -15.11
CA PRO A 35 4.65 23.97 -14.98
C PRO A 35 3.54 22.93 -14.85
N GLY A 36 2.76 23.00 -13.77
CA GLY A 36 1.69 22.03 -13.47
C GLY A 36 0.64 21.92 -14.57
N ALA A 37 0.27 23.03 -15.22
CA ALA A 37 -0.70 23.03 -16.32
C ALA A 37 -0.22 22.18 -17.52
N SER A 38 1.06 22.31 -17.90
CA SER A 38 1.63 21.49 -18.98
C SER A 38 1.72 20.01 -18.59
N LEU A 39 2.02 19.72 -17.33
CA LEU A 39 2.10 18.34 -16.84
C LEU A 39 0.73 17.68 -16.86
N ARG A 40 -0.30 18.38 -16.35
CA ARG A 40 -1.68 17.89 -16.35
C ARG A 40 -2.20 17.63 -17.77
N ALA A 41 -1.94 18.53 -18.72
CA ALA A 41 -2.32 18.34 -20.12
C ALA A 41 -1.67 17.10 -20.78
N LYS A 42 -0.52 16.67 -20.26
CA LYS A 42 0.21 15.47 -20.72
C LYS A 42 -0.07 14.23 -19.87
N GLY A 43 -0.93 14.32 -18.86
CA GLY A 43 -1.20 13.23 -17.93
C GLY A 43 0.04 12.82 -17.11
N LEU A 44 0.84 13.79 -16.66
CA LEU A 44 2.02 13.56 -15.81
C LEU A 44 1.76 14.12 -14.41
N ASN A 45 1.92 13.27 -13.39
CA ASN A 45 1.89 13.67 -11.98
C ASN A 45 3.31 13.99 -11.50
N ARG A 46 3.46 15.02 -10.68
CA ARG A 46 4.76 15.47 -10.17
C ARG A 46 4.86 15.26 -8.66
N ILE A 47 5.92 14.57 -8.23
CA ILE A 47 6.29 14.37 -6.83
C ILE A 47 7.67 15.02 -6.62
N GLY A 48 7.68 16.29 -6.18
CA GLY A 48 8.93 17.06 -6.11
C GLY A 48 9.58 17.24 -7.48
N ASN A 49 10.73 16.60 -7.70
CA ASN A 49 11.45 16.51 -8.98
C ASN A 49 11.31 15.13 -9.66
N LEU A 50 10.30 14.35 -9.29
CA LEU A 50 9.97 13.09 -9.94
C LEU A 50 8.67 13.24 -10.74
N LEU A 51 8.54 12.44 -11.80
CA LEU A 51 7.37 12.38 -12.67
C LEU A 51 6.84 10.96 -12.74
N VAL A 52 5.52 10.83 -12.52
CA VAL A 52 4.77 9.57 -12.63
C VAL A 52 3.71 9.73 -13.72
N PRO A 53 3.83 9.04 -14.87
CA PRO A 53 2.80 9.06 -15.90
C PRO A 53 1.46 8.50 -15.39
N ASN A 54 0.33 9.05 -15.83
CA ASN A 54 -1.01 8.55 -15.48
C ASN A 54 -1.19 7.07 -15.84
N ASP A 55 -0.56 6.60 -16.91
CA ASP A 55 -0.57 5.19 -17.34
C ASP A 55 -0.10 4.23 -16.23
N ASN A 56 0.77 4.69 -15.33
CA ASN A 56 1.21 3.91 -14.18
C ASN A 56 0.03 3.59 -13.24
N TYR A 57 -0.87 4.56 -13.02
CA TYR A 57 -2.06 4.38 -12.18
C TYR A 57 -3.14 3.55 -12.89
N CYS A 58 -3.23 3.62 -14.23
CA CYS A 58 -4.10 2.72 -14.99
C CYS A 58 -3.63 1.26 -14.87
N LYS A 59 -2.32 0.99 -14.98
CA LYS A 59 -1.76 -0.34 -14.74
C LYS A 59 -1.98 -0.82 -13.31
N PHE A 60 -1.91 0.09 -12.34
CA PHE A 60 -2.21 -0.22 -10.96
C PHE A 60 -3.68 -0.60 -10.76
N GLU A 61 -4.61 0.11 -11.39
CA GLU A 61 -6.04 -0.24 -11.43
C GLU A 61 -6.24 -1.66 -11.98
N ASP A 62 -5.70 -1.95 -13.16
CA ASP A 62 -5.82 -3.26 -13.82
C ASP A 62 -5.27 -4.40 -12.93
N TRP A 63 -4.18 -4.13 -12.20
CA TRP A 63 -3.55 -5.11 -11.31
C TRP A 63 -4.34 -5.31 -10.00
N ILE A 64 -4.82 -4.23 -9.38
CA ILE A 64 -5.41 -4.31 -8.03
C ILE A 64 -6.88 -4.70 -8.02
N MET A 65 -7.65 -4.36 -9.06
CA MET A 65 -9.10 -4.62 -9.09
C MET A 65 -9.44 -6.11 -8.89
N PRO A 66 -8.80 -7.07 -9.59
CA PRO A 66 -9.05 -8.50 -9.34
C PRO A 66 -8.64 -8.98 -7.94
N ILE A 67 -7.71 -8.28 -7.28
CA ILE A 67 -7.30 -8.60 -5.91
C ILE A 67 -8.38 -8.14 -4.92
N LEU A 68 -8.95 -6.95 -5.13
CA LEU A 68 -10.06 -6.44 -4.31
C LEU A 68 -11.31 -7.31 -4.44
N ASP A 69 -11.61 -7.82 -5.65
CA ASP A 69 -12.71 -8.77 -5.87
C ASP A 69 -12.53 -10.03 -5.00
N LYS A 70 -11.32 -10.62 -5.01
CA LYS A 70 -10.99 -11.79 -4.16
C LYS A 70 -11.05 -11.46 -2.68
N MET A 71 -10.57 -10.29 -2.27
CA MET A 71 -10.64 -9.86 -0.87
C MET A 71 -12.10 -9.75 -0.40
N LEU A 72 -13.00 -9.24 -1.24
CA LEU A 72 -14.43 -9.17 -0.93
C LEU A 72 -15.07 -10.57 -0.85
N GLU A 73 -14.69 -11.46 -1.77
CA GLU A 73 -15.13 -12.86 -1.74
C GLU A 73 -14.69 -13.56 -0.44
N GLU A 74 -13.41 -13.44 -0.07
CA GLU A 74 -12.82 -14.00 1.15
C GLU A 74 -13.46 -13.40 2.42
N GLN A 75 -13.77 -12.10 2.41
CA GLN A 75 -14.51 -11.45 3.50
C GLN A 75 -15.91 -12.08 3.68
N SER A 76 -16.57 -12.40 2.57
CA SER A 76 -17.95 -12.89 2.59
C SER A 76 -18.05 -14.38 2.91
N SER A 77 -17.19 -15.19 2.28
CA SER A 77 -17.17 -16.66 2.35
C SER A 77 -16.37 -17.19 3.54
N GLU A 78 -15.17 -16.67 3.77
CA GLU A 78 -14.24 -17.11 4.82
C GLU A 78 -14.32 -16.25 6.09
N LYS A 79 -15.15 -15.19 6.08
CA LYS A 79 -15.32 -14.24 7.20
C LYS A 79 -14.02 -13.53 7.58
N VAL A 80 -13.16 -13.27 6.59
CA VAL A 80 -11.93 -12.48 6.79
C VAL A 80 -12.30 -11.04 7.11
N LEU A 81 -11.89 -10.53 8.27
CA LEU A 81 -11.90 -9.10 8.56
C LEU A 81 -10.59 -8.47 8.10
N TRP A 82 -10.64 -7.68 7.03
CA TRP A 82 -9.48 -6.96 6.53
C TRP A 82 -9.12 -5.80 7.45
N THR A 83 -7.82 -5.60 7.64
CA THR A 83 -7.23 -4.43 8.29
C THR A 83 -6.17 -3.87 7.35
N PRO A 84 -5.74 -2.61 7.47
CA PRO A 84 -4.71 -2.08 6.59
C PRO A 84 -3.46 -2.96 6.48
N SER A 85 -2.90 -3.42 7.60
CA SER A 85 -1.74 -4.32 7.57
C SER A 85 -2.00 -5.65 6.86
N LYS A 86 -3.20 -6.25 6.97
CA LYS A 86 -3.58 -7.47 6.22
C LYS A 86 -3.71 -7.20 4.73
N VAL A 87 -4.29 -6.06 4.35
CA VAL A 87 -4.38 -5.62 2.94
C VAL A 87 -2.97 -5.45 2.38
N ILE A 88 -2.10 -4.73 3.08
CA ILE A 88 -0.72 -4.49 2.64
C ILE A 88 0.06 -5.80 2.50
N ALA A 89 -0.08 -6.73 3.46
CA ALA A 89 0.54 -8.05 3.37
C ALA A 89 0.00 -8.86 2.18
N ARG A 90 -1.30 -8.77 1.87
CA ARG A 90 -1.90 -9.37 0.68
C ARG A 90 -1.31 -8.77 -0.59
N LEU A 91 -1.21 -7.46 -0.70
CA LEU A 91 -0.63 -6.78 -1.86
C LEU A 91 0.85 -7.15 -2.05
N GLY A 92 1.64 -7.22 -0.97
CA GLY A 92 3.02 -7.70 -1.01
C GLY A 92 3.16 -9.16 -1.46
N LYS A 93 2.18 -10.02 -1.13
CA LYS A 93 2.13 -11.39 -1.66
C LYS A 93 1.84 -11.40 -3.17
N GLU A 94 0.86 -10.64 -3.62
CA GLU A 94 0.37 -10.66 -5.00
C GLU A 94 1.33 -9.98 -5.98
N ILE A 95 2.08 -8.96 -5.55
CA ILE A 95 3.04 -8.27 -6.44
C ILE A 95 4.20 -9.19 -6.82
N ASN A 96 4.60 -10.09 -5.90
CA ASN A 96 5.57 -11.16 -6.12
C ASN A 96 6.86 -10.71 -6.85
N ASP A 97 7.36 -9.52 -6.52
CA ASP A 97 8.54 -8.91 -7.12
C ASP A 97 9.58 -8.61 -6.03
N GLU A 98 10.81 -9.10 -6.19
CA GLU A 98 11.91 -8.91 -5.22
C GLU A 98 12.40 -7.45 -5.13
N ASN A 99 12.00 -6.58 -6.07
CA ASN A 99 12.29 -5.14 -6.00
C ASN A 99 11.35 -4.41 -5.01
N SER A 100 10.21 -5.00 -4.65
CA SER A 100 9.25 -4.42 -3.71
C SER A 100 9.67 -4.65 -2.26
N TYR A 101 9.67 -3.59 -1.44
CA TYR A 101 9.89 -3.78 -0.01
C TYR A 101 8.69 -4.47 0.67
N LEU A 102 7.48 -4.30 0.12
CA LEU A 102 6.26 -4.95 0.61
C LEU A 102 6.27 -6.46 0.36
N TYR A 103 6.80 -6.90 -0.78
CA TYR A 103 7.06 -8.32 -1.02
C TYR A 103 7.95 -8.91 0.08
N TRP A 104 9.06 -8.24 0.40
CA TRP A 104 9.95 -8.69 1.45
C TRP A 104 9.32 -8.60 2.85
N ALA A 105 8.48 -7.60 3.10
CA ALA A 105 7.73 -7.48 4.34
C ALA A 105 6.80 -8.69 4.52
N TYR A 106 6.05 -9.05 3.48
CA TYR A 106 5.21 -10.25 3.46
C TYR A 106 6.03 -11.54 3.66
N LYS A 107 7.10 -11.75 2.89
CA LYS A 107 7.95 -12.95 2.99
C LYS A 107 8.56 -13.13 4.38
N ASN A 108 8.99 -12.04 5.02
CA ASN A 108 9.62 -12.07 6.33
C ASN A 108 8.65 -11.89 7.50
N LYS A 109 7.33 -11.83 7.23
CA LYS A 109 6.27 -11.64 8.23
C LYS A 109 6.48 -10.37 9.06
N ILE A 110 6.90 -9.29 8.41
CA ILE A 110 7.04 -7.96 9.01
C ILE A 110 5.73 -7.20 8.76
N PRO A 111 4.94 -6.85 9.79
CA PRO A 111 3.74 -6.05 9.61
C PRO A 111 4.10 -4.64 9.13
N VAL A 112 3.30 -4.13 8.21
CA VAL A 112 3.35 -2.75 7.73
C VAL A 112 2.02 -2.10 8.08
N TYR A 113 2.04 -1.11 8.95
CA TYR A 113 0.84 -0.38 9.37
C TYR A 113 0.66 0.90 8.55
N CYS A 114 -0.59 1.20 8.23
CA CYS A 114 -0.98 2.45 7.58
C CYS A 114 -2.39 2.86 8.06
N PRO A 115 -2.49 3.72 9.09
CA PRO A 115 -3.79 4.11 9.64
C PRO A 115 -4.72 4.79 8.63
N ALA A 116 -4.15 5.49 7.65
CA ALA A 116 -4.88 6.27 6.64
C ALA A 116 -4.80 5.63 5.24
N LEU A 117 -4.99 4.30 5.14
CA LEU A 117 -4.82 3.52 3.90
C LEU A 117 -5.58 4.08 2.68
N THR A 118 -6.67 4.81 2.90
CA THR A 118 -7.52 5.38 1.84
C THR A 118 -7.02 6.72 1.30
N ASP A 119 -5.97 7.31 1.86
CA ASP A 119 -5.46 8.63 1.45
C ASP A 119 -4.43 8.53 0.31
N GLY A 120 -4.88 8.10 -0.87
CA GLY A 120 -4.03 7.90 -2.05
C GLY A 120 -4.75 7.21 -3.22
N SER A 121 -4.00 6.85 -4.25
CA SER A 121 -4.52 6.08 -5.39
C SER A 121 -5.17 4.75 -4.97
N LEU A 122 -4.65 4.08 -3.95
CA LEU A 122 -5.29 2.89 -3.37
C LEU A 122 -6.71 3.20 -2.86
N GLY A 123 -6.92 4.38 -2.28
CA GLY A 123 -8.24 4.87 -1.89
C GLY A 123 -9.17 5.08 -3.08
N ASP A 124 -8.66 5.65 -4.17
CA ASP A 124 -9.42 5.79 -5.43
C ASP A 124 -9.86 4.42 -5.97
N MET A 125 -8.99 3.41 -5.90
CA MET A 125 -9.32 2.04 -6.33
C MET A 125 -10.39 1.41 -5.45
N LEU A 126 -10.30 1.56 -4.12
CA LEU A 126 -11.34 1.13 -3.20
C LEU A 126 -12.68 1.84 -3.48
N TYR A 127 -12.63 3.14 -3.78
CA TYR A 127 -13.81 3.93 -4.16
C TYR A 127 -14.45 3.36 -5.43
N PHE A 128 -13.71 3.19 -6.52
CA PHE A 128 -14.27 2.66 -7.77
C PHE A 128 -14.77 1.22 -7.63
N HIS A 129 -14.02 0.36 -6.92
CA HIS A 129 -14.43 -1.00 -6.63
C HIS A 129 -15.76 -1.04 -5.87
N SER A 130 -15.98 -0.13 -4.91
CA SER A 130 -17.21 -0.11 -4.11
C SER A 130 -18.50 0.12 -4.90
N PHE A 131 -18.44 0.79 -6.07
CA PHE A 131 -19.60 0.93 -6.96
C PHE A 131 -19.89 -0.32 -7.77
N ARG A 132 -18.85 -1.10 -8.12
CA ARG A 132 -18.99 -2.33 -8.91
C ARG A 132 -19.35 -3.51 -8.02
N ASN A 133 -18.63 -3.66 -6.91
CA ASN A 133 -18.70 -4.74 -5.95
C ASN A 133 -18.74 -4.17 -4.51
N PRO A 134 -19.92 -3.73 -4.04
CA PRO A 134 -20.04 -3.09 -2.74
C PRO A 134 -19.81 -4.07 -1.58
N GLY A 135 -19.32 -3.55 -0.45
CA GLY A 135 -19.32 -4.25 0.83
C GLY A 135 -17.95 -4.60 1.40
N LEU A 136 -16.85 -4.30 0.70
CA LEU A 136 -15.50 -4.51 1.26
C LEU A 136 -15.30 -3.58 2.46
N VAL A 137 -14.90 -4.14 3.61
CA VAL A 137 -14.68 -3.41 4.86
C VAL A 137 -13.23 -3.57 5.29
N VAL A 138 -12.57 -2.46 5.60
CA VAL A 138 -11.22 -2.43 6.14
C VAL A 138 -11.27 -1.80 7.52
N ASP A 139 -11.08 -2.60 8.56
CA ASP A 139 -11.14 -2.17 9.95
C ASP A 139 -9.80 -1.61 10.42
N ILE A 140 -9.81 -0.33 10.78
CA ILE A 140 -8.64 0.36 11.34
C ILE A 140 -8.49 0.11 12.84
N VAL A 141 -9.56 -0.25 13.56
CA VAL A 141 -9.51 -0.41 15.03
C VAL A 141 -8.70 -1.65 15.40
N GLN A 142 -8.93 -2.77 14.71
CA GLN A 142 -8.12 -3.96 14.89
C GLN A 142 -6.65 -3.70 14.55
N ASP A 143 -6.35 -2.85 13.56
CA ASP A 143 -4.97 -2.55 13.17
C ASP A 143 -4.23 -1.67 14.19
N VAL A 144 -4.91 -0.67 14.75
CA VAL A 144 -4.36 0.13 15.86
C VAL A 144 -4.06 -0.76 17.06
N ARG A 145 -5.00 -1.66 17.41
CA ARG A 145 -4.75 -2.62 18.49
C ARG A 145 -3.54 -3.49 18.19
N ASN A 146 -3.42 -4.03 16.97
CA ASN A 146 -2.28 -4.87 16.60
C ASN A 146 -0.96 -4.09 16.70
N MET A 147 -0.94 -2.84 16.23
CA MET A 147 0.23 -1.97 16.29
C MET A 147 0.64 -1.64 17.75
N ASP A 148 -0.33 -1.34 18.62
CA ASP A 148 -0.07 -1.12 20.04
C ASP A 148 0.40 -2.40 20.73
N ASP A 149 -0.17 -3.55 20.36
CA ASP A 149 0.21 -4.87 20.87
C ASP A 149 1.67 -5.22 20.53
N GLU A 150 2.26 -4.73 19.41
CA GLU A 150 3.70 -4.89 19.11
C GLU A 150 4.60 -4.32 20.22
N ILE A 151 4.18 -3.20 20.84
CA ILE A 151 4.92 -2.54 21.92
C ILE A 151 4.57 -3.17 23.27
N VAL A 152 3.26 -3.33 23.55
CA VAL A 152 2.78 -3.85 24.85
C VAL A 152 3.27 -5.27 25.08
N LEU A 153 3.31 -6.10 24.04
CA LEU A 153 3.71 -7.51 24.13
C LEU A 153 5.22 -7.72 23.95
N ALA A 154 6.01 -6.66 23.70
CA ALA A 154 7.47 -6.76 23.63
C ALA A 154 8.11 -7.26 24.94
N GLY A 155 7.40 -7.13 26.07
CA GLY A 155 7.79 -7.67 27.36
C GLY A 155 9.10 -7.05 27.86
N LEU A 156 10.12 -7.89 28.08
CA LEU A 156 11.44 -7.46 28.55
C LEU A 156 12.37 -6.98 27.42
N ARG A 157 11.95 -7.08 26.15
CA ARG A 157 12.75 -6.61 25.01
C ARG A 157 12.75 -5.08 24.97
N LYS A 158 13.86 -4.51 24.50
CA LYS A 158 13.94 -3.06 24.23
C LYS A 158 13.32 -2.79 22.86
N THR A 159 12.61 -1.68 22.73
CA THR A 159 12.11 -1.16 21.46
C THR A 159 12.99 0.01 21.02
N GLY A 160 13.22 0.12 19.72
CA GLY A 160 13.94 1.23 19.09
C GLY A 160 13.13 1.76 17.92
N ILE A 161 13.12 3.08 17.73
CA ILE A 161 12.31 3.74 16.71
C ILE A 161 13.25 4.49 15.77
N ILE A 162 13.08 4.28 14.46
CA ILE A 162 13.75 5.02 13.39
C ILE A 162 12.65 5.68 12.56
N ILE A 163 12.62 7.02 12.51
CA ILE A 163 11.67 7.85 11.74
C ILE A 163 12.47 8.67 10.74
#